data_AF-A0A1T4NMX6-F1
#
_entry.id   AF-A0A1T4NMX6-F1
#
_cell.length_a   1.000
_cell.length_b   1.000
_cell.length_c   1.000
_cell.angle_alpha   90.00
_cell.angle_beta   90.00
_cell.angle_gamma   90.00
#
_symmetry.space_group_name_H-M   'P 1'
#
loop_
_entity.id
_entity.type
_entity.pdbx_description
1 polymer ?
#
loop_
_entity_poly.entity_id
_entity_poly.type
_entity_poly.pdbx_seq_one_letter_code
_entity_poly.pdbx_strand_id
1 'polypeptide(L)'
;MDEKDKVPTQGAEHGPLFEELRAVITKHTDAATRERLLTRLDHLETSVNSSSFGTHLKAFAEEAEEDAAAVAPFLSRLSSLLP
;
A
#
# COMPACT_ATOMS: atom_id res chain seq x y z
N MET A 1 31.97 16.79 3.54
CA MET A 1 31.74 15.42 4.01
C MET A 1 30.82 15.60 5.21
N ASP A 2 29.51 15.53 5.01
CA ASP A 2 28.56 15.62 6.11
C ASP A 2 27.45 14.61 5.81
N GLU A 3 27.81 13.37 6.10
CA GLU A 3 26.97 12.19 6.17
C GLU A 3 26.38 12.15 7.58
N LYS A 4 25.22 12.77 7.80
CA LYS A 4 24.41 12.61 9.01
C LYS A 4 22.93 12.66 8.66
N ASP A 5 22.18 11.77 9.29
CA ASP A 5 20.75 11.52 9.10
C ASP A 5 20.36 10.72 7.85
N LYS A 6 20.89 9.49 7.74
CA LYS A 6 20.11 8.42 7.11
C LYS A 6 19.66 7.47 8.21
N VAL A 7 18.63 7.88 8.94
CA VAL A 7 17.80 6.94 9.70
C VAL A 7 17.38 5.87 8.67
N PRO A 8 17.63 4.58 8.88
CA PRO A 8 16.99 3.56 8.08
C PRO A 8 15.51 3.60 8.46
N THR A 9 14.76 4.47 7.80
CA THR A 9 13.32 4.57 7.91
C THR A 9 12.77 3.20 7.54
N GLN A 10 12.08 2.52 8.45
CA GLN A 10 11.33 1.29 8.14
C GLN A 10 10.36 1.47 6.94
N GLY A 11 10.03 2.71 6.56
CA GLY A 11 9.39 3.02 5.28
C GLY A 11 10.15 2.55 4.03
N ALA A 12 11.47 2.37 4.10
CA ALA A 12 12.28 1.84 3.00
C ALA A 12 12.05 0.33 2.75
N GLU A 13 11.60 -0.42 3.76
CA GLU A 13 11.34 -1.85 3.63
C GLU A 13 10.00 -2.10 2.92
N HIS A 14 9.04 -1.20 3.10
CA HIS A 14 7.72 -1.29 2.46
C HIS A 14 7.63 -0.53 1.13
N GLY A 15 8.53 0.42 0.86
CA GLY A 15 8.56 1.21 -0.38
C GLY A 15 8.45 0.38 -1.67
N PRO A 16 9.26 -0.68 -1.86
CA PRO A 16 9.17 -1.55 -3.04
C PRO A 16 7.80 -2.21 -3.21
N LEU A 17 7.13 -2.51 -2.10
CA LEU A 17 5.83 -3.17 -2.10
C LEU A 17 4.69 -2.20 -2.43
N PHE A 18 4.76 -0.96 -1.94
CA PHE A 18 3.85 0.12 -2.36
C PHE A 18 4.01 0.46 -3.84
N GLU A 19 5.24 0.49 -4.38
CA GLU A 19 5.49 0.69 -5.81
C GLU A 19 4.92 -0.46 -6.67
N GLU A 20 5.10 -1.71 -6.24
CA GLU A 20 4.54 -2.88 -6.92
C GLU A 20 3.00 -2.82 -6.96
N LEU A 21 2.35 -2.46 -5.83
CA LEU A 21 0.91 -2.27 -5.77
C LEU A 21 0.43 -1.14 -6.69
N ARG A 22 1.13 -0.01 -6.67
CA ARG A 22 0.80 1.16 -7.50
C ARG A 22 0.86 0.80 -8.99
N ALA A 23 1.84 0.01 -9.40
CA ALA A 23 1.99 -0.48 -10.78
C ALA A 23 0.87 -1.45 -11.21
N VAL A 24 0.26 -2.17 -10.28
CA VAL A 24 -0.86 -3.08 -10.55
C VAL A 24 -2.17 -2.31 -10.63
N ILE A 25 -2.42 -1.44 -9.66
CA ILE A 25 -3.63 -0.60 -9.63
C ILE A 25 -3.67 0.29 -10.88
N THR A 26 -2.54 0.81 -11.34
CA THR A 26 -2.48 1.61 -12.58
C THR A 26 -2.88 0.84 -13.84
N LYS A 27 -2.71 -0.48 -13.85
CA LYS A 27 -3.15 -1.38 -14.93
C LYS A 27 -4.63 -1.76 -14.85
N HIS A 28 -5.33 -1.38 -13.78
CA HIS A 28 -6.76 -1.63 -13.65
C HIS A 28 -7.53 -0.90 -14.75
N THR A 29 -8.48 -1.60 -15.38
CA THR A 29 -9.23 -1.08 -16.53
C THR A 29 -10.26 -0.03 -16.14
N ASP A 30 -10.81 -0.13 -14.92
CA ASP A 30 -11.73 0.88 -14.39
C ASP A 30 -10.96 2.06 -13.81
N ALA A 31 -11.17 3.25 -14.39
CA ALA A 31 -10.48 4.47 -14.01
C ALA A 31 -10.90 4.98 -12.63
N ALA A 32 -12.18 4.85 -12.26
CA ALA A 32 -12.71 5.34 -10.98
C ALA A 32 -12.21 4.48 -9.81
N THR A 33 -12.27 3.15 -9.95
CA THR A 33 -11.69 2.19 -9.02
C THR A 33 -10.18 2.39 -8.91
N ARG A 34 -9.47 2.57 -10.04
CA ARG A 34 -8.03 2.86 -10.05
C ARG A 34 -7.68 4.10 -9.23
N GLU A 35 -8.32 5.24 -9.48
CA GLU A 35 -8.04 6.49 -8.76
C GLU A 35 -8.35 6.37 -7.26
N ARG A 36 -9.45 5.69 -6.92
CA ARG A 36 -9.85 5.44 -5.52
C ARG A 36 -8.82 4.56 -4.80
N LEU A 37 -8.38 3.47 -5.43
CA LEU A 37 -7.36 2.58 -4.89
C LEU A 37 -5.99 3.26 -4.75
N LEU A 38 -5.58 4.08 -5.73
CA LEU A 38 -4.34 4.85 -5.66
C LEU A 38 -4.35 5.86 -4.50
N THR A 39 -5.47 6.55 -4.30
CA THR A 39 -5.64 7.51 -3.21
C THR A 39 -5.52 6.83 -1.85
N ARG A 40 -6.13 5.65 -1.69
CA ARG A 40 -6.05 4.89 -0.45
C ARG A 40 -4.68 4.29 -0.21
N LEU A 41 -4.01 3.84 -1.27
CA LEU A 41 -2.64 3.33 -1.18
C LEU A 41 -1.69 4.41 -0.66
N ASP A 42 -1.84 5.65 -1.13
CA ASP A 42 -1.07 6.81 -0.67
C ASP A 42 -1.34 7.11 0.83
N HIS A 43 -2.61 7.03 1.24
CA HIS A 43 -2.99 7.19 2.64
C HIS A 43 -2.45 6.04 3.53
N LEU A 44 -2.33 4.84 2.97
CA LEU A 44 -1.77 3.67 3.65
C LEU A 44 -0.25 3.77 3.79
N GLU A 45 0.44 4.25 2.74
CA GLU A 45 1.89 4.51 2.73
C GLU A 45 2.27 5.56 3.77
N THR A 46 1.52 6.66 3.84
CA THR A 46 1.72 7.70 4.86
C THR A 46 1.42 7.23 6.28
N SER A 47 0.54 6.22 6.42
CA SER A 47 0.15 5.63 7.71
C SER A 47 1.00 4.43 8.12
N VAL A 48 2.04 4.03 7.36
CA VAL A 48 2.81 2.79 7.58
C VAL A 48 3.50 2.72 8.95
N ASN A 49 3.91 3.87 9.49
CA ASN A 49 4.55 3.96 10.81
C ASN A 49 3.55 4.25 11.94
N SER A 50 2.25 4.29 11.64
CA SER A 50 1.20 4.51 12.63
C SER A 50 0.73 3.19 13.22
N SER A 51 0.35 3.20 14.49
CA SER A 51 -0.32 2.07 15.15
C SER A 51 -1.63 1.67 14.45
N SER A 52 -2.18 2.56 13.63
CA SER A 52 -3.38 2.34 12.82
C SER A 52 -3.11 1.70 11.46
N PHE A 53 -1.85 1.44 11.10
CA PHE A 53 -1.48 0.86 9.79
C PHE A 53 -2.27 -0.41 9.49
N GLY A 54 -2.34 -1.35 10.43
CA GLY A 54 -3.07 -2.60 10.22
C GLY A 54 -4.57 -2.40 10.00
N THR A 55 -5.17 -1.42 10.67
CA THR A 55 -6.59 -1.05 10.48
C THR A 55 -6.82 -0.46 9.09
N HIS A 56 -5.96 0.46 8.65
CA HIS A 56 -6.03 1.05 7.31
C HIS A 56 -5.77 0.01 6.24
N LEU A 57 -4.86 -0.93 6.50
CA LEU A 57 -4.55 -2.00 5.58
C LEU A 57 -5.73 -2.93 5.38
N LYS A 58 -6.39 -3.32 6.48
CA LYS A 58 -7.58 -4.15 6.43
C LYS A 58 -8.70 -3.46 5.66
N ALA A 59 -8.97 -2.19 5.94
CA ALA A 59 -9.98 -1.42 5.21
C ALA A 59 -9.65 -1.24 3.72
N PHE A 60 -8.36 -1.10 3.37
CA PHE A 60 -7.92 -1.11 1.98
C PHE A 60 -8.16 -2.46 1.32
N ALA A 61 -7.88 -3.55 2.02
CA ALA A 61 -8.05 -4.91 1.52
C ALA A 61 -9.52 -5.27 1.28
N GLU A 62 -10.40 -4.98 2.24
CA GLU A 62 -11.84 -5.24 2.10
C GLU A 62 -12.42 -4.53 0.86
N GLU A 63 -12.07 -3.25 0.66
CA GLU A 63 -12.57 -2.50 -0.51
C GLU A 63 -11.92 -2.94 -1.82
N ALA A 64 -10.61 -3.24 -1.81
CA ALA A 64 -9.94 -3.74 -3.00
C ALA A 64 -10.43 -5.16 -3.40
N GLU A 65 -10.86 -5.97 -2.45
CA GLU A 65 -11.46 -7.29 -2.71
C GLU A 65 -12.87 -7.16 -3.31
N GLU A 66 -13.66 -6.18 -2.86
CA GLU A 66 -14.98 -5.87 -3.43
C GLU A 66 -14.90 -5.25 -4.84
N ASP A 67 -13.98 -4.31 -5.06
CA ASP A 67 -13.89 -3.55 -6.31
C ASP A 67 -12.96 -4.18 -7.36
N ALA A 68 -11.98 -4.98 -6.96
CA ALA A 68 -10.86 -5.33 -7.82
C ALA A 68 -10.25 -6.71 -7.52
N ALA A 69 -10.86 -7.78 -8.05
CA ALA A 69 -10.32 -9.14 -8.01
C ALA A 69 -8.86 -9.28 -8.51
N ALA A 70 -8.40 -8.34 -9.35
CA ALA A 70 -7.02 -8.26 -9.83
C ALA A 70 -6.00 -7.86 -8.74
N VAL A 71 -6.46 -7.25 -7.64
CA VAL A 71 -5.62 -6.74 -6.54
C VAL A 71 -5.58 -7.74 -5.37
N ALA A 72 -6.52 -8.70 -5.32
CA ALA A 72 -6.58 -9.79 -4.33
C ALA A 72 -5.24 -10.53 -4.06
N PRO A 73 -4.44 -10.92 -5.07
CA PRO A 73 -3.14 -11.56 -4.82
C PRO A 73 -2.14 -10.63 -4.11
N PHE A 74 -2.30 -9.32 -4.25
CA PHE A 74 -1.48 -8.31 -3.56
C PHE A 74 -1.95 -8.05 -2.13
N LEU A 75 -3.25 -8.16 -1.88
CA LEU A 75 -3.79 -8.12 -0.52
C LEU A 75 -3.26 -9.25 0.34
N SER A 76 -3.09 -10.44 -0.24
CA SER A 76 -2.48 -11.59 0.41
C SER A 76 -0.99 -11.37 0.75
N ARG A 77 -0.27 -10.58 -0.05
CA ARG A 77 1.11 -10.16 0.26
C ARG A 77 1.15 -9.06 1.34
N LEU A 78 0.22 -8.12 1.28
CA LEU A 78 0.11 -7.06 2.26
C LEU A 78 -0.27 -7.58 3.65
N SER A 79 -1.19 -8.54 3.75
CA SER A 79 -1.54 -9.16 5.04
C SER A 79 -0.36 -9.89 5.68
N SER A 80 0.60 -10.37 4.88
CA SER A 80 1.85 -10.95 5.39
C SER A 80 2.86 -9.93 5.95
N LEU A 81 2.62 -8.62 5.74
CA LEU A 81 3.38 -7.53 6.34
C LEU A 81 2.80 -7.06 7.68
N LEU A 82 1.65 -7.58 8.10
CA LEU A 82 1.12 -7.31 9.44
C LEU A 82 1.99 -8.05 10.48
N PRO A 83 2.45 -7.37 11.54
CA PRO A 83 3.22 -8.00 12.62
C PRO A 83 2.40 -9.00 13.43
#